data_AF-A0A517TQX2-F1
#
_entry.id   AF-A0A517TQX2-F1
#
_cell.length_a   1.000
_cell.length_b   1.000
_cell.length_c   1.000
_cell.angle_alpha   90.00
_cell.angle_beta   90.00
_cell.angle_gamma   90.00
#
_symmetry.space_group_name_H-M   'P 1'
#
loop_
_entity.id
_entity.type
_entity.pdbx_description
1 polymer ?
#
loop_
_entity_poly.entity_id
_entity_poly.type
_entity_poly.pdbx_seq_one_letter_code
_entity_poly.pdbx_strand_id
1 'polypeptide(L)'
;MRGWCSVAGVSAVVVVLVSAVGATAADYEFYGRSGDLIEIDLGSLPGVPGGAAFSSLEVGGFGNPHSGLTSSTLNQGTFANDGRFWVLPNPAADTPGEGDVDPAARGFQGVIQGNVRVNGVLKSFEVTVRPGYTGAGVGSVGQSLERLNRAANNELYVAQQQQRLRYLGYQREGGGEIVVDGDFGPNTDAALRTFQAAIVGGVNTTQANVDGIIGPNTAGWLNAANAPTWDELIDPDPQPTGTFSVSRMIGDFDLLPSCDPGGGCVRSGNTPQIERFGTSWAIELMEAGSAAAKDDTGITQLMNGMSTLDGYGSSAFHSTHRAGMDIDLHVTGSTHNFGNGSVSAAEQGVIDTAVAFIDAGSVGGPERGSILRIISSNEDILDGIRAARPSVSLSFDSSGGHRNHLHVDVGAPAQVAGLANLPGDFNLDGLVDAGDYTVWRDGLGVEYTTGDYTLWANNFGAGDAPGSAVAVPEPMACLIALAGCLVVPLALNRR
;
A
#
# COMPACT_ATOMS: atom_id res chain seq x y z
N MET A 1 44.81 -59.22 31.14
CA MET A 1 44.28 -58.03 31.84
C MET A 1 44.92 -56.79 31.24
N ARG A 2 44.26 -56.18 30.26
CA ARG A 2 44.60 -54.88 29.66
C ARG A 2 43.27 -54.13 29.53
N GLY A 3 43.14 -52.99 30.19
CA GLY A 3 42.13 -51.95 29.94
C GLY A 3 42.86 -50.63 30.20
N TRP A 4 43.16 -49.80 29.19
CA TRP A 4 42.28 -48.89 28.45
C TRP A 4 41.58 -47.91 29.39
N CYS A 5 42.19 -46.73 29.55
CA CYS A 5 41.50 -45.52 29.96
C CYS A 5 41.81 -44.45 28.90
N SER A 6 40.75 -43.92 28.30
CA SER A 6 40.78 -42.92 27.23
C SER A 6 40.63 -41.53 27.83
N VAL A 7 41.33 -40.54 27.28
CA VAL A 7 40.87 -39.15 27.29
C VAL A 7 41.10 -38.60 25.88
N ALA A 8 40.00 -38.43 25.14
CA ALA A 8 39.98 -37.81 23.83
C ALA A 8 40.07 -36.30 24.00
N GLY A 9 41.08 -35.69 23.37
CA GLY A 9 41.17 -34.25 23.21
C GLY A 9 40.20 -33.81 22.10
N VAL A 10 39.24 -32.96 22.46
CA VAL A 10 38.37 -32.29 21.50
C VAL A 10 39.18 -31.15 20.87
N SER A 11 39.62 -31.35 19.62
CA SER A 11 40.11 -30.24 18.79
C SER A 11 38.91 -29.41 18.37
N ALA A 12 38.71 -28.28 19.05
CA ALA A 12 37.82 -27.24 18.56
C ALA A 12 38.46 -26.61 17.31
N VAL A 13 37.95 -26.99 16.13
CA VAL A 13 38.19 -26.24 14.91
C VAL A 13 37.42 -24.94 15.05
N VAL A 14 38.13 -23.85 15.37
CA VAL A 14 37.59 -22.50 15.22
C VAL A 14 37.49 -22.26 13.73
N VAL A 15 36.31 -22.52 13.17
CA VAL A 15 35.94 -21.96 11.87
C VAL A 15 35.77 -20.47 12.12
N VAL A 16 36.82 -19.70 11.84
CA VAL A 16 36.68 -18.26 11.63
C VAL A 16 35.84 -18.14 10.36
N LEU A 17 34.54 -17.92 10.55
CA LEU A 17 33.71 -17.30 9.52
C LEU A 17 34.36 -15.96 9.23
N VAL A 18 35.12 -15.91 8.14
CA VAL A 18 35.55 -14.65 7.54
C VAL A 18 34.25 -14.00 7.08
N SER A 19 33.76 -13.06 7.89
CA SER A 19 32.75 -12.11 7.47
C SER A 19 33.24 -11.47 6.16
N ALA A 20 32.42 -11.58 5.13
CA ALA A 20 32.70 -11.01 3.83
C ALA A 20 32.96 -9.49 3.98
N VAL A 21 34.10 -9.08 3.45
CA VAL A 21 34.43 -7.78 2.85
C VAL A 21 33.78 -6.56 3.50
N GLY A 22 34.58 -5.76 4.21
CA GLY A 22 34.21 -4.39 4.52
C GLY A 22 33.85 -3.65 3.24
N ALA A 23 32.58 -3.27 3.11
CA ALA A 23 32.14 -2.39 2.04
C ALA A 23 32.98 -1.12 2.12
N THR A 24 33.60 -0.74 1.00
CA THR A 24 34.09 0.63 0.84
C THR A 24 32.90 1.58 1.00
N ALA A 25 33.08 2.71 1.67
CA ALA A 25 32.05 3.75 1.69
C ALA A 25 31.63 4.08 0.25
N ALA A 26 30.34 4.28 0.03
CA ALA A 26 29.80 4.61 -1.28
C ALA A 26 30.51 5.84 -1.86
N ASP A 27 30.75 5.87 -3.18
CA ASP A 27 31.23 7.09 -3.81
C ASP A 27 30.12 8.13 -3.96
N TYR A 28 28.86 7.67 -4.02
CA TYR A 28 27.66 8.49 -4.19
C TYR A 28 26.52 7.93 -3.34
N GLU A 29 25.78 8.81 -2.67
CA GLU A 29 24.59 8.47 -1.88
C GLU A 29 23.39 9.17 -2.50
N PHE A 30 22.22 8.53 -2.47
CA PHE A 30 20.98 9.07 -3.03
C PHE A 30 19.79 8.68 -2.15
N TYR A 31 18.69 9.39 -2.33
CA TYR A 31 17.43 9.12 -1.63
C TYR A 31 16.28 8.97 -2.64
N GLY A 32 15.34 8.08 -2.31
CA GLY A 32 14.11 7.93 -3.08
C GLY A 32 13.06 7.17 -2.27
N ARG A 33 11.91 6.89 -2.89
CA ARG A 33 10.81 6.18 -2.23
C ARG A 33 10.48 4.86 -2.92
N SER A 34 9.92 3.92 -2.17
CA SER A 34 9.67 2.54 -2.61
C SER A 34 8.73 2.43 -3.82
N GLY A 35 7.76 3.34 -3.95
CA GLY A 35 6.81 3.38 -5.07
C GLY A 35 7.21 4.26 -6.25
N ASP A 36 8.46 4.75 -6.27
CA ASP A 36 8.97 5.61 -7.33
C ASP A 36 9.97 4.88 -8.24
N LEU A 37 10.11 5.44 -9.44
CA LEU A 37 11.26 5.19 -10.30
C LEU A 37 12.35 6.21 -9.91
N ILE A 38 13.30 5.79 -9.07
CA ILE A 38 14.26 6.70 -8.41
C ILE A 38 15.33 7.12 -9.41
N GLU A 39 15.35 8.38 -9.81
CA GLU A 39 16.29 8.91 -10.79
C GLU A 39 17.67 9.13 -10.20
N ILE A 40 18.70 8.69 -10.93
CA ILE A 40 20.11 8.90 -10.64
C ILE A 40 20.77 9.54 -11.85
N ASP A 41 21.24 10.78 -11.71
CA ASP A 41 21.92 11.54 -12.77
C ASP A 41 23.40 11.77 -12.43
N LEU A 42 24.21 10.73 -12.64
CA LEU A 42 25.65 10.79 -12.33
C LEU A 42 26.40 11.82 -13.17
N GLY A 43 25.99 12.03 -14.43
CA GLY A 43 26.65 12.99 -15.32
C GLY A 43 26.50 14.44 -14.88
N SER A 44 25.46 14.74 -14.11
CA SER A 44 25.22 16.06 -13.52
C SER A 44 25.97 16.31 -12.20
N LEU A 45 26.51 15.26 -11.58
CA LEU A 45 27.10 15.37 -10.25
C LEU A 45 28.38 16.21 -10.23
N PRO A 46 28.51 17.14 -9.27
CA PRO A 46 29.80 17.70 -8.90
C PRO A 46 30.91 16.63 -8.79
N GLY A 47 32.03 16.85 -9.48
CA GLY A 47 33.17 15.92 -9.47
C GLY A 47 33.17 14.87 -10.58
N VAL A 48 32.09 14.73 -11.35
CA VAL A 48 32.11 13.98 -12.61
C VAL A 48 32.50 14.91 -13.75
N PRO A 49 33.63 14.67 -14.46
CA PRO A 49 34.06 15.56 -15.54
C PRO A 49 33.04 15.59 -16.68
N GLY A 50 32.79 16.78 -17.24
CA GLY A 50 31.98 16.91 -18.46
C GLY A 50 32.52 16.04 -19.59
N GLY A 51 31.65 15.20 -20.17
CA GLY A 51 32.01 14.23 -21.20
C GLY A 51 32.56 12.90 -20.67
N ALA A 52 32.36 12.58 -19.39
CA ALA A 52 32.67 11.27 -18.83
C ALA A 52 31.92 10.14 -19.57
N ALA A 53 32.56 8.98 -19.67
CA ALA A 53 32.00 7.77 -20.25
C ALA A 53 31.51 6.81 -19.17
N PHE A 54 30.28 6.29 -19.32
CA PHE A 54 29.66 5.38 -18.35
C PHE A 54 29.46 3.98 -18.93
N SER A 55 29.61 2.95 -18.10
CA SER A 55 29.37 1.55 -18.52
C SER A 55 29.21 0.62 -17.32
N SER A 56 28.81 -0.63 -17.57
CA SER A 56 28.77 -1.69 -16.55
C SER A 56 27.95 -1.31 -15.32
N LEU A 57 26.74 -0.76 -15.53
CA LEU A 57 25.80 -0.52 -14.44
C LEU A 57 25.36 -1.86 -13.86
N GLU A 58 25.59 -2.02 -12.57
CA GLU A 58 25.13 -3.16 -11.78
C GLU A 58 24.32 -2.59 -10.61
N VAL A 59 23.04 -2.96 -10.53
CA VAL A 59 22.22 -2.69 -9.34
C VAL A 59 22.27 -3.95 -8.50
N GLY A 60 22.86 -3.86 -7.30
CA GLY A 60 23.16 -5.01 -6.45
C GLY A 60 22.82 -4.71 -5.00
N GLY A 61 21.75 -5.32 -4.50
CA GLY A 61 21.36 -5.33 -3.08
C GLY A 61 20.94 -6.74 -2.67
N PHE A 62 20.82 -6.96 -1.35
CA PHE A 62 20.43 -8.22 -0.71
C PHE A 62 19.49 -9.08 -1.59
N GLY A 63 19.98 -10.23 -2.06
CA GLY A 63 19.12 -11.23 -2.70
C GLY A 63 18.51 -10.89 -4.07
N ASN A 64 18.97 -9.88 -4.81
CA ASN A 64 18.57 -9.60 -6.21
C ASN A 64 17.08 -9.81 -6.56
N PRO A 65 16.18 -8.91 -6.10
CA PRO A 65 14.95 -8.68 -6.85
C PRO A 65 14.81 -7.21 -7.32
N HIS A 66 15.69 -6.29 -6.91
CA HIS A 66 15.70 -4.91 -7.39
C HIS A 66 16.23 -4.80 -8.83
N SER A 67 15.88 -3.74 -9.54
CA SER A 67 16.31 -3.54 -10.92
C SER A 67 16.67 -2.09 -11.22
N GLY A 68 17.25 -1.85 -12.40
CA GLY A 68 17.56 -0.52 -12.89
C GLY A 68 17.37 -0.41 -14.39
N LEU A 69 16.93 0.76 -14.84
CA LEU A 69 16.74 1.09 -16.27
C LEU A 69 17.63 2.27 -16.62
N THR A 70 18.35 2.18 -17.73
CA THR A 70 19.26 3.26 -18.15
C THR A 70 18.55 4.28 -19.04
N SER A 71 19.11 5.48 -19.20
CA SER A 71 18.64 6.47 -20.17
C SER A 71 18.59 5.96 -21.61
N SER A 72 19.50 5.02 -21.96
CA SER A 72 19.44 4.31 -23.24
C SER A 72 18.23 3.38 -23.34
N THR A 73 17.88 2.70 -22.24
CA THR A 73 16.75 1.76 -22.18
C THR A 73 15.42 2.48 -22.33
N LEU A 74 15.29 3.67 -21.75
CA LEU A 74 14.06 4.47 -21.74
C LEU A 74 14.03 5.56 -22.83
N ASN A 75 14.96 5.52 -23.79
CA ASN A 75 15.08 6.51 -24.85
C ASN A 75 15.10 7.97 -24.35
N GLN A 76 15.71 8.19 -23.18
CA GLN A 76 15.90 9.51 -22.57
C GLN A 76 17.29 10.10 -22.82
N GLY A 77 18.14 9.37 -23.53
CA GLY A 77 19.52 9.77 -23.77
C GLY A 77 20.39 8.59 -24.18
N THR A 78 21.65 8.66 -23.79
CA THR A 78 22.61 7.58 -24.01
C THR A 78 23.43 7.44 -22.75
N PHE A 79 23.15 6.38 -22.00
CA PHE A 79 23.76 6.11 -20.69
C PHE A 79 25.27 6.23 -20.74
N ALA A 80 25.89 5.74 -21.82
CA ALA A 80 27.34 5.80 -21.98
C ALA A 80 27.92 7.23 -22.00
N ASN A 81 27.11 8.25 -22.24
CA ASN A 81 27.50 9.65 -22.33
C ASN A 81 26.92 10.52 -21.22
N ASP A 82 25.71 10.20 -20.73
CA ASP A 82 25.00 10.99 -19.72
C ASP A 82 25.06 10.39 -18.31
N GLY A 83 25.33 9.09 -18.18
CA GLY A 83 25.38 8.41 -16.88
C GLY A 83 24.04 8.37 -16.14
N ARG A 84 22.93 8.66 -16.82
CA ARG A 84 21.60 8.76 -16.21
C ARG A 84 20.90 7.40 -16.22
N PHE A 85 20.36 7.00 -15.08
CA PHE A 85 19.59 5.77 -14.93
C PHE A 85 18.57 5.91 -13.81
N TRP A 86 17.71 4.92 -13.65
CA TRP A 86 16.72 4.87 -12.59
C TRP A 86 16.81 3.55 -11.84
N VAL A 87 16.69 3.61 -10.52
CA VAL A 87 16.63 2.45 -9.62
C VAL A 87 15.17 2.14 -9.30
N LEU A 88 14.84 0.84 -9.30
CA LEU A 88 13.50 0.31 -9.09
C LEU A 88 13.52 -0.56 -7.84
N PRO A 89 13.11 -0.03 -6.68
CA PRO A 89 12.80 -0.84 -5.52
C PRO A 89 11.77 -1.90 -5.88
N ASN A 90 11.94 -3.12 -5.37
CA ASN A 90 11.01 -4.21 -5.66
C ASN A 90 9.99 -4.28 -4.53
N PRO A 91 8.68 -4.08 -4.80
CA PRO A 91 7.67 -4.18 -3.76
C PRO A 91 7.55 -5.58 -3.14
N ALA A 92 7.91 -6.65 -3.85
CA ALA A 92 7.92 -8.01 -3.28
C ALA A 92 9.09 -8.29 -2.33
N ALA A 93 10.09 -7.39 -2.25
CA ALA A 93 11.21 -7.50 -1.33
C ALA A 93 10.93 -6.91 0.06
N ASP A 94 9.64 -6.73 0.38
CA ASP A 94 9.11 -6.19 1.64
C ASP A 94 9.26 -7.20 2.79
N THR A 95 10.52 -7.57 3.08
CA THR A 95 10.85 -8.52 4.16
C THR A 95 12.19 -8.20 4.82
N PRO A 96 12.31 -8.36 6.16
CA PRO A 96 13.57 -8.08 6.87
C PRO A 96 14.75 -8.94 6.41
N GLY A 97 14.49 -10.15 5.91
CA GLY A 97 15.52 -11.06 5.40
C GLY A 97 16.20 -10.54 4.13
N GLU A 98 15.53 -9.67 3.38
CA GLU A 98 16.02 -9.02 2.17
C GLU A 98 16.53 -7.60 2.43
N GLY A 99 16.74 -7.24 3.71
CA GLY A 99 17.28 -5.94 4.10
C GLY A 99 16.23 -4.86 4.29
N ASP A 100 14.94 -5.22 4.28
CA ASP A 100 13.89 -4.27 4.61
C ASP A 100 13.95 -3.85 6.08
N VAL A 101 14.04 -2.55 6.34
CA VAL A 101 14.12 -1.97 7.68
C VAL A 101 12.77 -1.56 8.25
N ASP A 102 11.71 -1.53 7.44
CA ASP A 102 10.35 -1.16 7.84
C ASP A 102 9.29 -1.99 7.10
N PRO A 103 9.21 -3.32 7.37
CA PRO A 103 8.29 -4.23 6.67
C PRO A 103 6.79 -4.00 6.99
N ALA A 104 6.48 -2.97 7.77
CA ALA A 104 5.11 -2.55 8.03
C ALA A 104 4.65 -1.51 6.99
N ALA A 105 5.58 -0.79 6.37
CA ALA A 105 5.30 0.08 5.25
C ALA A 105 5.41 -0.72 3.95
N ARG A 106 4.61 -0.34 2.95
CA ARG A 106 4.51 -1.11 1.72
C ARG A 106 5.77 -0.98 0.88
N GLY A 107 6.24 -2.12 0.38
CA GLY A 107 7.38 -2.26 -0.53
C GLY A 107 8.71 -2.15 0.20
N PHE A 108 9.84 -2.24 -0.52
CA PHE A 108 11.15 -2.26 0.13
C PHE A 108 11.56 -0.94 0.79
N GLN A 109 11.92 -0.93 2.07
CA GLN A 109 12.63 0.19 2.73
C GLN A 109 14.04 -0.22 3.15
N GLY A 110 15.05 0.57 2.78
CA GLY A 110 16.43 0.23 3.14
C GLY A 110 17.43 0.76 2.13
N VAL A 111 18.63 0.16 2.09
CA VAL A 111 19.70 0.60 1.20
C VAL A 111 19.84 -0.35 0.02
N ILE A 112 19.68 0.19 -1.18
CA ILE A 112 20.02 -0.49 -2.43
C ILE A 112 21.41 -0.01 -2.85
N GLN A 113 22.36 -0.93 -2.98
CA GLN A 113 23.70 -0.60 -3.43
C GLN A 113 23.84 -0.88 -4.94
N GLY A 114 24.88 -0.34 -5.56
CA GLY A 114 25.20 -0.65 -6.93
C GLY A 114 26.57 -0.15 -7.33
N ASN A 115 26.99 -0.55 -8.53
CA ASN A 115 28.27 -0.15 -9.10
C ASN A 115 28.10 0.32 -10.54
N VAL A 116 28.98 1.22 -10.96
CA VAL A 116 29.05 1.74 -12.32
C VAL A 116 30.51 2.06 -12.66
N ARG A 117 30.89 2.00 -13.94
CA ARG A 117 32.21 2.48 -14.37
C ARG A 117 32.11 3.90 -14.91
N VAL A 118 32.88 4.82 -14.34
CA VAL A 118 33.07 6.19 -14.83
C VAL A 118 34.47 6.32 -15.42
N ASN A 119 34.58 6.57 -16.72
CA ASN A 119 35.85 6.55 -17.48
C ASN A 119 36.67 5.26 -17.25
N GLY A 120 35.97 4.12 -17.15
CA GLY A 120 36.56 2.81 -16.90
C GLY A 120 36.87 2.50 -15.42
N VAL A 121 36.81 3.49 -14.53
CA VAL A 121 37.03 3.32 -13.08
C VAL A 121 35.74 2.87 -12.42
N LEU A 122 35.78 1.78 -11.65
CA LEU A 122 34.62 1.30 -10.89
C LEU A 122 34.29 2.30 -9.76
N LYS A 123 33.02 2.66 -9.67
CA LYS A 123 32.43 3.53 -8.67
C LYS A 123 31.24 2.83 -8.04
N SER A 124 31.10 2.99 -6.74
CA SER A 124 29.98 2.46 -5.96
C SER A 124 28.96 3.56 -5.68
N PHE A 125 27.68 3.20 -5.59
CA PHE A 125 26.63 4.11 -5.17
C PHE A 125 25.65 3.39 -4.24
N GLU A 126 24.94 4.18 -3.45
CA GLU A 126 23.88 3.73 -2.55
C GLU A 126 22.61 4.57 -2.74
N VAL A 127 21.45 3.92 -2.66
CA VAL A 127 20.15 4.56 -2.65
C VAL A 127 19.44 4.16 -1.37
N THR A 128 19.20 5.12 -0.49
CA THR A 128 18.34 4.95 0.69
C THR A 128 16.88 5.13 0.27
N VAL A 129 16.12 4.04 0.36
CA VAL A 129 14.71 3.95 -0.02
C VAL A 129 13.84 4.18 1.21
N ARG A 130 12.98 5.19 1.13
CA ARG A 130 11.99 5.56 2.14
C ARG A 130 10.61 5.00 1.80
N PRO A 131 9.69 4.90 2.79
CA PRO A 131 8.30 4.54 2.54
C PRO A 131 7.60 5.45 1.52
N GLY A 132 6.62 4.88 0.83
CA GLY A 132 5.63 5.60 0.03
C GLY A 132 6.12 5.97 -1.36
N TYR A 133 5.62 7.08 -1.88
CA TYR A 133 5.87 7.54 -3.24
C TYR A 133 5.63 9.05 -3.41
N THR A 134 6.30 9.67 -4.37
CA THR A 134 6.15 11.11 -4.63
C THR A 134 4.85 11.38 -5.40
N GLY A 135 4.00 12.24 -4.85
CA GLY A 135 2.76 12.70 -5.44
C GLY A 135 2.87 13.99 -6.25
N ALA A 136 3.89 14.83 -5.98
CA ALA A 136 4.13 16.04 -6.75
C ALA A 136 5.63 16.37 -6.87
N GLY A 137 6.04 16.74 -8.08
CA GLY A 137 7.42 17.13 -8.39
C GLY A 137 8.22 16.03 -9.09
N VAL A 138 9.54 16.07 -8.92
CA VAL A 138 10.45 15.05 -9.48
C VAL A 138 10.15 13.70 -8.80
N GLY A 139 9.92 12.67 -9.59
CA GLY A 139 9.53 11.33 -9.12
C GLY A 139 8.02 11.04 -9.22
N SER A 140 7.17 12.07 -9.35
CA SER A 140 5.73 11.86 -9.57
C SER A 140 5.42 11.26 -10.95
N VAL A 141 4.30 10.55 -11.05
CA VAL A 141 3.81 9.99 -12.32
C VAL A 141 3.36 11.13 -13.25
N GLY A 142 3.92 11.19 -14.45
CA GLY A 142 3.61 12.20 -15.46
C GLY A 142 2.20 12.12 -16.03
N GLN A 143 1.66 13.28 -16.41
CA GLN A 143 0.40 13.43 -17.15
C GLN A 143 0.67 13.53 -18.66
N SER A 144 0.51 12.43 -19.39
CA SER A 144 1.06 12.39 -20.74
C SER A 144 0.30 11.52 -21.73
N LEU A 145 -0.88 11.00 -21.34
CA LEU A 145 -1.85 10.28 -22.18
C LEU A 145 -1.36 8.92 -22.69
N GLU A 146 -0.44 8.29 -21.97
CA GLU A 146 0.06 6.94 -22.27
C GLU A 146 -1.10 5.95 -22.33
N ARG A 147 -1.04 5.06 -23.32
CA ARG A 147 -2.06 4.05 -23.59
C ARG A 147 -1.54 2.98 -24.53
N LEU A 148 -2.25 1.85 -24.58
CA LEU A 148 -1.94 0.75 -25.50
C LEU A 148 -1.96 1.22 -26.96
N ASN A 149 -1.04 0.70 -27.77
CA ASN A 149 -0.92 0.96 -29.22
C ASN A 149 -0.66 2.43 -29.60
N ARG A 150 -0.16 3.26 -28.68
CA ARG A 150 0.26 4.63 -28.99
C ARG A 150 1.76 4.69 -29.27
N ALA A 151 2.13 4.93 -30.52
CA ALA A 151 3.53 5.08 -30.95
C ALA A 151 4.27 6.28 -30.33
N ALA A 152 3.54 7.22 -29.71
CA ALA A 152 4.08 8.42 -29.07
C ALA A 152 4.09 8.32 -27.54
N ASN A 153 3.99 7.12 -26.97
CA ASN A 153 4.22 6.92 -25.54
C ASN A 153 5.65 7.33 -25.18
N ASN A 154 5.81 7.99 -24.03
CA ASN A 154 7.13 8.28 -23.49
C ASN A 154 7.54 7.12 -22.58
N GLU A 155 8.60 6.40 -22.93
CA GLU A 155 9.05 5.19 -22.21
C GLU A 155 9.38 5.47 -20.73
N LEU A 156 9.93 6.64 -20.39
CA LEU A 156 10.15 7.01 -18.99
C LEU A 156 8.83 7.15 -18.23
N TYR A 157 7.83 7.81 -18.83
CA TYR A 157 6.53 7.99 -18.21
C TYR A 157 5.81 6.66 -18.06
N VAL A 158 5.88 5.78 -19.07
CA VAL A 158 5.37 4.42 -18.98
C VAL A 158 6.04 3.66 -17.83
N ALA A 159 7.37 3.73 -17.70
CA ALA A 159 8.10 3.06 -16.63
C ALA A 159 7.70 3.59 -15.23
N GLN A 160 7.52 4.91 -15.08
CA GLN A 160 7.01 5.50 -13.84
C GLN A 160 5.61 4.99 -13.50
N GLN A 161 4.73 4.90 -14.50
CA GLN A 161 3.36 4.40 -14.34
C GLN A 161 3.34 2.92 -13.97
N GLN A 162 4.16 2.10 -14.64
CA GLN A 162 4.34 0.68 -14.34
C GLN A 162 4.86 0.49 -12.91
N GLN A 163 5.89 1.23 -12.49
CA GLN A 163 6.41 1.13 -11.13
C GLN A 163 5.35 1.53 -10.09
N ARG A 164 4.57 2.59 -10.34
CA ARG A 164 3.50 3.01 -9.43
C ARG A 164 2.38 1.99 -9.35
N LEU A 165 1.91 1.45 -10.48
CA LEU A 165 0.87 0.40 -10.50
C LEU A 165 1.33 -0.88 -9.78
N ARG A 166 2.60 -1.28 -10.00
CA ARG A 166 3.24 -2.42 -9.34
C ARG A 166 3.34 -2.20 -7.83
N TYR A 167 3.80 -1.02 -7.41
CA TYR A 167 3.81 -0.62 -6.01
C TYR A 167 2.40 -0.63 -5.39
N LEU A 168 1.40 -0.18 -6.14
CA LEU A 168 0.00 -0.21 -5.74
C LEU A 168 -0.62 -1.61 -5.82
N GLY A 169 0.11 -2.65 -6.23
CA GLY A 169 -0.31 -4.06 -6.17
C GLY A 169 -1.15 -4.51 -7.37
N TYR A 170 -1.35 -3.65 -8.38
CA TYR A 170 -2.13 -4.00 -9.56
C TYR A 170 -1.35 -4.97 -10.45
N GLN A 171 -2.06 -6.00 -10.89
CA GLN A 171 -1.48 -7.11 -11.61
C GLN A 171 -1.91 -7.15 -13.08
N ARG A 172 -1.13 -7.85 -13.89
CA ARG A 172 -1.55 -8.20 -15.25
C ARG A 172 -2.74 -9.18 -15.23
N GLU A 173 -3.48 -9.23 -16.32
CA GLU A 173 -4.50 -10.28 -16.53
C GLU A 173 -3.87 -11.68 -16.44
N GLY A 174 -4.50 -12.59 -15.70
CA GLY A 174 -3.98 -13.92 -15.37
C GLY A 174 -3.05 -13.94 -14.14
N GLY A 175 -2.78 -12.79 -13.52
CA GLY A 175 -2.01 -12.66 -12.29
C GLY A 175 -0.49 -12.52 -12.50
N GLY A 176 0.16 -11.98 -11.48
CA GLY A 176 1.59 -11.66 -11.41
C GLY A 176 1.89 -10.17 -11.58
N GLU A 177 3.07 -9.77 -11.12
CA GLU A 177 3.55 -8.40 -11.24
C GLU A 177 3.66 -7.95 -12.70
N ILE A 178 3.39 -6.67 -12.92
CA ILE A 178 3.73 -6.02 -14.19
C ILE A 178 5.25 -5.77 -14.25
N VAL A 179 5.83 -5.99 -15.42
CA VAL A 179 7.24 -5.65 -15.68
C VAL A 179 7.34 -4.14 -15.84
N VAL A 180 8.42 -3.56 -15.30
CA VAL A 180 8.76 -2.16 -15.52
C VAL A 180 9.86 -2.08 -16.57
N ASP A 181 9.48 -1.71 -17.78
CA ASP A 181 10.35 -1.72 -18.97
C ASP A 181 10.16 -0.50 -19.87
N GLY A 182 9.16 0.36 -19.59
CA GLY A 182 8.82 1.51 -20.42
C GLY A 182 7.99 1.17 -21.65
N ASP A 183 7.61 -0.09 -21.86
CA ASP A 183 6.71 -0.50 -22.94
C ASP A 183 5.25 -0.60 -22.45
N PHE A 184 4.37 0.20 -23.05
CA PHE A 184 2.95 0.16 -22.71
C PHE A 184 2.27 -0.97 -23.48
N GLY A 185 2.50 -2.20 -23.00
CA GLY A 185 1.92 -3.41 -23.54
C GLY A 185 0.56 -3.78 -22.94
N PRO A 186 -0.03 -4.91 -23.38
CA PRO A 186 -1.32 -5.38 -22.88
C PRO A 186 -1.36 -5.64 -21.36
N ASN A 187 -0.24 -6.05 -20.75
CA ASN A 187 -0.17 -6.26 -19.31
C ASN A 187 -0.30 -4.93 -18.54
N THR A 188 0.36 -3.87 -19.02
CA THR A 188 0.24 -2.52 -18.44
C THR A 188 -1.17 -1.97 -18.63
N ASP A 189 -1.77 -2.16 -19.82
CA ASP A 189 -3.16 -1.76 -20.09
C ASP A 189 -4.15 -2.49 -19.17
N ALA A 190 -3.99 -3.80 -18.99
CA ALA A 190 -4.87 -4.60 -18.14
C ALA A 190 -4.85 -4.12 -16.68
N ALA A 191 -3.65 -3.95 -16.11
CA ALA A 191 -3.46 -3.44 -14.75
C ALA A 191 -4.02 -2.03 -14.60
N LEU A 192 -3.75 -1.16 -15.57
CA LEU A 192 -4.26 0.21 -15.59
C LEU A 192 -5.79 0.25 -15.60
N ARG A 193 -6.43 -0.61 -16.40
CA ARG A 193 -7.89 -0.64 -16.48
C ARG A 193 -8.54 -1.11 -15.18
N THR A 194 -7.90 -2.03 -14.46
CA THR A 194 -8.36 -2.42 -13.10
C THR A 194 -8.26 -1.23 -12.15
N PHE A 195 -7.13 -0.52 -12.14
CA PHE A 195 -6.96 0.72 -11.35
C PHE A 195 -8.00 1.79 -11.72
N GLN A 196 -8.19 2.05 -13.02
CA GLN A 196 -9.17 3.02 -13.49
C GLN A 196 -10.60 2.64 -13.11
N ALA A 197 -10.96 1.35 -13.21
CA ALA A 197 -12.29 0.89 -12.83
C ALA A 197 -12.56 1.12 -11.34
N ALA A 198 -11.56 0.89 -10.49
CA ALA A 198 -11.63 1.18 -9.06
C ALA A 198 -11.87 2.67 -8.76
N ILE A 199 -11.08 3.58 -9.36
CA ILE A 199 -11.19 5.02 -9.09
C ILE A 199 -12.42 5.68 -9.74
N VAL A 200 -13.00 5.07 -10.77
CA VAL A 200 -14.32 5.48 -11.30
C VAL A 200 -15.41 5.09 -10.32
N GLY A 201 -15.25 3.95 -9.62
CA GLY A 201 -15.97 3.62 -8.39
C GLY A 201 -17.49 3.66 -8.51
N GLY A 202 -18.03 3.27 -9.66
CA GLY A 202 -19.47 3.31 -9.95
C GLY A 202 -20.12 1.93 -9.94
N VAL A 203 -21.45 1.92 -9.91
CA VAL A 203 -22.28 0.72 -10.00
C VAL A 203 -21.92 -0.16 -11.21
N ASN A 204 -21.61 -1.44 -10.98
CA ASN A 204 -21.25 -2.42 -12.00
C ASN A 204 -20.07 -2.01 -12.89
N THR A 205 -19.15 -1.19 -12.37
CA THR A 205 -17.98 -0.72 -13.14
C THR A 205 -16.96 -1.83 -13.30
N THR A 206 -16.48 -2.03 -14.53
CA THR A 206 -15.44 -3.01 -14.85
C THR A 206 -14.37 -2.38 -15.74
N GLN A 207 -13.32 -3.13 -16.05
CA GLN A 207 -12.25 -2.73 -16.98
C GLN A 207 -12.76 -2.35 -18.39
N ALA A 208 -13.96 -2.83 -18.76
CA ALA A 208 -14.58 -2.50 -20.05
C ALA A 208 -15.21 -1.09 -20.07
N ASN A 209 -15.42 -0.46 -18.91
CA ASN A 209 -16.06 0.84 -18.79
C ASN A 209 -15.08 2.02 -18.78
N VAL A 210 -13.78 1.74 -18.87
CA VAL A 210 -12.70 2.73 -18.79
C VAL A 210 -11.88 2.76 -20.09
N ASP A 211 -11.08 3.80 -20.27
CA ASP A 211 -10.42 4.08 -21.55
C ASP A 211 -9.02 3.46 -21.68
N GLY A 212 -8.35 3.11 -20.58
CA GLY A 212 -6.96 2.67 -20.57
C GLY A 212 -5.97 3.78 -20.90
N ILE A 213 -6.35 5.05 -20.65
CA ILE A 213 -5.54 6.23 -20.94
C ILE A 213 -5.12 6.91 -19.65
N ILE A 214 -3.83 7.20 -19.51
CA ILE A 214 -3.29 7.94 -18.36
C ILE A 214 -3.49 9.45 -18.59
N GLY A 215 -4.75 9.86 -18.42
CA GLY A 215 -5.16 11.26 -18.38
C GLY A 215 -4.93 11.91 -17.02
N PRO A 216 -5.26 13.21 -16.88
CA PRO A 216 -5.04 13.97 -15.64
C PRO A 216 -5.70 13.34 -14.40
N ASN A 217 -6.89 12.75 -14.53
CA ASN A 217 -7.56 12.10 -13.41
C ASN A 217 -6.81 10.83 -12.96
N THR A 218 -6.42 9.98 -13.92
CA THR A 218 -5.70 8.73 -13.63
C THR A 218 -4.31 9.00 -13.05
N ALA A 219 -3.57 9.93 -13.64
CA ALA A 219 -2.28 10.36 -13.09
C ALA A 219 -2.43 11.04 -11.72
N GLY A 220 -3.47 11.84 -11.52
CA GLY A 220 -3.81 12.44 -10.23
C GLY A 220 -4.02 11.38 -9.15
N TRP A 221 -4.76 10.32 -9.47
CA TRP A 221 -4.99 9.20 -8.55
C TRP A 221 -3.75 8.34 -8.34
N LEU A 222 -2.94 8.07 -9.38
CA LEU A 222 -1.67 7.37 -9.21
C LEU A 222 -0.73 8.11 -8.25
N ASN A 223 -0.86 9.43 -8.17
CA ASN A 223 -0.09 10.32 -7.31
C ASN A 223 -0.81 10.72 -6.01
N ALA A 224 -2.04 10.28 -5.77
CA ALA A 224 -2.81 10.66 -4.58
C ALA A 224 -2.24 9.99 -3.33
N ALA A 225 -2.29 10.60 -2.15
CA ALA A 225 -1.81 9.97 -0.91
C ALA A 225 -2.62 8.71 -0.56
N ASN A 226 -3.93 8.76 -0.86
CA ASN A 226 -4.89 7.69 -0.63
C ASN A 226 -5.20 6.91 -1.91
N ALA A 227 -4.24 6.78 -2.84
CA ALA A 227 -4.43 5.95 -4.03
C ALA A 227 -4.80 4.52 -3.61
N PRO A 228 -5.83 3.90 -4.21
CA PRO A 228 -6.28 2.59 -3.78
C PRO A 228 -5.20 1.58 -4.10
N THR A 229 -4.72 0.88 -3.09
CA THR A 229 -3.91 -0.32 -3.29
C THR A 229 -4.81 -1.48 -3.66
N TRP A 230 -4.29 -2.45 -4.40
CA TRP A 230 -4.94 -3.73 -4.65
C TRP A 230 -4.32 -4.77 -3.72
N ASP A 231 -5.12 -5.32 -2.81
CA ASP A 231 -4.65 -6.15 -1.70
C ASP A 231 -5.50 -7.40 -1.51
N GLU A 232 -4.93 -8.35 -0.78
CA GLU A 232 -5.63 -9.52 -0.24
C GLU A 232 -6.32 -9.12 1.06
N LEU A 233 -7.61 -9.39 1.21
CA LEU A 233 -8.26 -9.36 2.51
C LEU A 233 -7.79 -10.56 3.33
N ILE A 234 -7.21 -10.28 4.48
CA ILE A 234 -6.70 -11.29 5.40
C ILE A 234 -7.66 -11.41 6.58
N ASP A 235 -8.17 -12.61 6.79
CA ASP A 235 -8.85 -12.98 8.04
C ASP A 235 -7.82 -12.93 9.18
N PRO A 236 -7.98 -12.05 10.19
CA PRO A 236 -7.02 -11.92 11.28
C PRO A 236 -7.05 -13.11 12.25
N ASP A 237 -8.15 -13.87 12.30
CA ASP A 237 -8.34 -15.01 13.18
C ASP A 237 -8.98 -16.22 12.46
N PRO A 238 -8.34 -16.75 11.40
CA PRO A 238 -8.96 -17.75 10.55
C PRO A 238 -9.21 -19.06 11.31
N GLN A 239 -10.35 -19.69 11.01
CA GLN A 239 -10.62 -21.04 11.49
C GLN A 239 -9.50 -22.02 11.08
N PRO A 240 -9.18 -23.03 11.90
CA PRO A 240 -8.14 -24.00 11.56
C PRO A 240 -8.39 -24.64 10.19
N THR A 241 -7.33 -24.74 9.38
CA THR A 241 -7.40 -25.32 8.04
C THR A 241 -8.09 -26.69 8.03
N GLY A 242 -9.05 -26.87 7.12
CA GLY A 242 -9.83 -28.09 6.99
C GLY A 242 -11.00 -28.24 7.97
N THR A 243 -11.28 -27.23 8.80
CA THR A 243 -12.34 -27.28 9.82
C THR A 243 -13.43 -26.22 9.65
N PHE A 244 -13.41 -25.45 8.56
CA PHE A 244 -14.33 -24.32 8.35
C PHE A 244 -15.79 -24.72 8.52
N SER A 245 -16.52 -23.92 9.29
CA SER A 245 -17.96 -24.02 9.45
C SER A 245 -18.59 -22.65 9.69
N VAL A 246 -19.66 -22.34 8.95
CA VAL A 246 -20.47 -21.13 9.14
C VAL A 246 -21.15 -21.06 10.52
N SER A 247 -21.21 -22.17 11.25
CA SER A 247 -21.73 -22.21 12.63
C SER A 247 -20.68 -21.92 13.70
N ARG A 248 -19.41 -21.75 13.33
CA ARG A 248 -18.26 -21.59 14.24
C ARG A 248 -17.39 -20.39 13.87
N MET A 249 -17.96 -19.41 13.19
CA MET A 249 -17.28 -18.16 12.82
C MET A 249 -16.87 -17.39 14.08
N ILE A 250 -15.73 -16.70 14.01
CA ILE A 250 -15.10 -16.00 15.13
C ILE A 250 -14.68 -14.59 14.71
N GLY A 251 -14.26 -13.77 15.67
CA GLY A 251 -13.88 -12.39 15.38
C GLY A 251 -15.00 -11.55 14.75
N ASP A 252 -14.57 -10.56 13.99
CA ASP A 252 -15.43 -9.61 13.30
C ASP A 252 -15.95 -10.18 11.98
N PHE A 253 -15.08 -10.87 11.23
CA PHE A 253 -15.45 -11.55 9.99
C PHE A 253 -14.60 -12.80 9.73
N ASP A 254 -15.19 -13.76 9.02
CA ASP A 254 -14.50 -14.88 8.40
C ASP A 254 -14.57 -14.77 6.85
N LEU A 255 -13.73 -15.52 6.15
CA LEU A 255 -13.80 -15.68 4.69
C LEU A 255 -14.42 -17.01 4.29
N LEU A 256 -15.43 -17.00 3.42
CA LEU A 256 -16.02 -18.23 2.89
C LEU A 256 -14.99 -18.94 1.98
N PRO A 257 -14.48 -20.13 2.33
CA PRO A 257 -13.45 -20.80 1.52
C PRO A 257 -14.03 -21.26 0.18
N SER A 258 -13.21 -21.31 -0.88
CA SER A 258 -13.63 -21.88 -2.16
C SER A 258 -14.04 -23.35 -2.02
N CYS A 259 -14.77 -23.87 -3.02
CA CYS A 259 -15.05 -25.30 -3.12
C CYS A 259 -13.74 -26.10 -3.20
N ASP A 260 -13.61 -27.15 -2.40
CA ASP A 260 -12.47 -28.07 -2.46
C ASP A 260 -12.47 -28.86 -3.79
N PRO A 261 -11.30 -29.07 -4.42
CA PRO A 261 -11.19 -29.85 -5.65
C PRO A 261 -11.69 -31.29 -5.48
N GLY A 262 -12.38 -31.82 -6.50
CA GLY A 262 -12.70 -33.25 -6.60
C GLY A 262 -13.89 -33.76 -5.78
N GLY A 263 -14.65 -32.88 -5.12
CA GLY A 263 -15.88 -33.20 -4.39
C GLY A 263 -17.00 -32.20 -4.68
N GLY A 264 -18.26 -32.53 -4.35
CA GLY A 264 -19.46 -31.74 -4.65
C GLY A 264 -19.58 -30.38 -3.93
N CYS A 265 -18.57 -29.51 -4.10
CA CYS A 265 -18.38 -28.22 -3.43
C CYS A 265 -18.45 -28.28 -1.90
N VAL A 266 -17.60 -29.12 -1.30
CA VAL A 266 -17.31 -29.02 0.14
C VAL A 266 -16.42 -27.81 0.36
N ARG A 267 -16.70 -26.97 1.37
CA ARG A 267 -15.89 -25.79 1.73
C ARG A 267 -15.23 -26.03 3.07
N SER A 268 -14.20 -26.88 3.12
CA SER A 268 -13.55 -27.26 4.38
C SER A 268 -12.58 -26.20 4.93
N GLY A 269 -12.22 -25.19 4.14
CA GLY A 269 -11.14 -24.26 4.48
C GLY A 269 -9.76 -24.69 3.98
N ASN A 270 -9.66 -25.80 3.24
CA ASN A 270 -8.41 -26.19 2.58
C ASN A 270 -8.12 -25.36 1.31
N THR A 271 -9.17 -24.81 0.69
CA THR A 271 -9.06 -24.01 -0.52
C THR A 271 -9.42 -22.57 -0.20
N PRO A 272 -8.47 -21.62 -0.23
CA PRO A 272 -8.75 -20.21 0.05
C PRO A 272 -9.84 -19.65 -0.87
N GLN A 273 -10.57 -18.65 -0.41
CA GLN A 273 -11.51 -17.89 -1.24
C GLN A 273 -10.76 -17.24 -2.40
N ILE A 274 -11.15 -17.49 -3.66
CA ILE A 274 -10.45 -16.91 -4.80
C ILE A 274 -10.80 -15.43 -5.00
N GLU A 275 -12.04 -15.04 -4.69
CA GLU A 275 -12.52 -13.66 -4.74
C GLU A 275 -12.27 -12.95 -3.40
N ARG A 276 -11.01 -12.88 -2.96
CA ARG A 276 -10.65 -12.23 -1.68
C ARG A 276 -9.75 -11.01 -1.83
N PHE A 277 -9.62 -10.51 -3.05
CA PHE A 277 -8.83 -9.34 -3.36
C PHE A 277 -9.73 -8.14 -3.63
N GLY A 278 -9.25 -6.95 -3.35
CA GLY A 278 -10.01 -5.73 -3.58
C GLY A 278 -9.14 -4.50 -3.41
N THR A 279 -9.77 -3.34 -3.53
CA THR A 279 -9.09 -2.10 -3.18
C THR A 279 -8.91 -1.99 -1.66
N SER A 280 -7.87 -1.30 -1.19
CA SER A 280 -7.76 -0.95 0.23
C SER A 280 -9.02 -0.28 0.76
N TRP A 281 -9.69 0.54 -0.04
CA TRP A 281 -10.94 1.19 0.35
C TRP A 281 -12.08 0.21 0.66
N ALA A 282 -12.22 -0.85 -0.15
CA ALA A 282 -13.23 -1.89 0.07
C ALA A 282 -12.84 -2.81 1.23
N ILE A 283 -11.55 -3.12 1.38
CA ILE A 283 -11.01 -3.89 2.50
C ILE A 283 -11.25 -3.15 3.83
N GLU A 284 -10.88 -1.88 3.91
CA GLU A 284 -11.11 -1.03 5.08
C GLU A 284 -12.60 -0.88 5.41
N LEU A 285 -13.47 -0.87 4.39
CA LEU A 285 -14.92 -0.90 4.61
C LEU A 285 -15.38 -2.26 5.14
N MET A 286 -14.84 -3.35 4.61
CA MET A 286 -15.15 -4.72 5.07
C MET A 286 -14.75 -4.91 6.53
N GLU A 287 -13.54 -4.52 6.90
CA GLU A 287 -13.01 -4.65 8.26
C GLU A 287 -13.79 -3.78 9.25
N ALA A 288 -13.89 -2.47 8.99
CA ALA A 288 -14.57 -1.55 9.90
C ALA A 288 -16.08 -1.77 9.96
N GLY A 289 -16.71 -2.10 8.83
CA GLY A 289 -18.13 -2.44 8.76
C GLY A 289 -18.43 -3.72 9.54
N SER A 290 -17.55 -4.72 9.46
CA SER A 290 -17.72 -5.97 10.20
C SER A 290 -17.56 -5.79 11.70
N ALA A 291 -16.55 -5.02 12.13
CA ALA A 291 -16.38 -4.69 13.55
C ALA A 291 -17.59 -3.94 14.11
N ALA A 292 -18.09 -2.92 13.39
CA ALA A 292 -19.29 -2.19 13.80
C ALA A 292 -20.54 -3.08 13.84
N ALA A 293 -20.75 -3.91 12.81
CA ALA A 293 -21.87 -4.85 12.76
C ALA A 293 -21.78 -5.89 13.88
N LYS A 294 -20.57 -6.34 14.22
CA LYS A 294 -20.31 -7.28 15.32
C LYS A 294 -20.68 -6.67 16.66
N ASP A 295 -20.31 -5.42 16.90
CA ASP A 295 -20.66 -4.69 18.12
C ASP A 295 -22.18 -4.48 18.26
N ASP A 296 -22.86 -4.15 17.17
CA ASP A 296 -24.29 -3.85 17.18
C ASP A 296 -25.17 -5.11 17.28
N THR A 297 -24.77 -6.19 16.61
CA THR A 297 -25.63 -7.38 16.42
C THR A 297 -25.13 -8.63 17.13
N GLY A 298 -23.85 -8.67 17.52
CA GLY A 298 -23.16 -9.88 17.97
C GLY A 298 -22.85 -10.90 16.86
N ILE A 299 -23.22 -10.61 15.61
CA ILE A 299 -23.05 -11.50 14.46
C ILE A 299 -21.66 -11.29 13.85
N THR A 300 -20.90 -12.38 13.73
CA THR A 300 -19.67 -12.39 12.91
C THR A 300 -20.06 -12.42 11.45
N GLN A 301 -19.44 -11.58 10.65
CA GLN A 301 -19.72 -11.47 9.22
C GLN A 301 -19.01 -12.56 8.43
N LEU A 302 -19.52 -12.89 7.25
CA LEU A 302 -18.89 -13.84 6.36
C LEU A 302 -18.83 -13.25 4.97
N MET A 303 -17.63 -13.01 4.46
CA MET A 303 -17.43 -12.52 3.11
C MET A 303 -17.50 -13.68 2.12
N ASN A 304 -18.41 -13.58 1.14
CA ASN A 304 -18.60 -14.57 0.08
C ASN A 304 -17.70 -14.32 -1.13
N GLY A 305 -17.51 -13.05 -1.51
CA GLY A 305 -16.64 -12.65 -2.61
C GLY A 305 -16.43 -11.14 -2.67
N MET A 306 -15.22 -10.74 -3.06
CA MET A 306 -14.84 -9.43 -3.57
C MET A 306 -14.33 -9.63 -5.01
N SER A 307 -13.05 -9.47 -5.30
CA SER A 307 -12.46 -9.70 -6.62
C SER A 307 -11.39 -10.79 -6.62
N THR A 308 -11.12 -11.39 -7.78
CA THR A 308 -9.94 -12.24 -7.97
C THR A 308 -8.66 -11.42 -7.97
N LEU A 309 -7.52 -12.10 -7.81
CA LEU A 309 -6.18 -11.50 -7.76
C LEU A 309 -5.91 -10.45 -8.86
N ASP A 310 -6.38 -10.67 -10.08
CA ASP A 310 -6.22 -9.77 -11.22
C ASP A 310 -7.47 -8.93 -11.54
N GLY A 311 -8.58 -9.16 -10.84
CA GLY A 311 -9.92 -8.64 -11.14
C GLY A 311 -10.61 -9.22 -12.38
N TYR A 312 -9.86 -9.68 -13.41
CA TYR A 312 -10.45 -10.27 -14.62
C TYR A 312 -11.09 -11.64 -14.36
N GLY A 313 -10.45 -12.45 -13.51
CA GLY A 313 -10.91 -13.79 -13.13
C GLY A 313 -12.30 -13.81 -12.48
N SER A 314 -12.74 -12.73 -11.84
CA SER A 314 -14.05 -12.65 -11.20
C SER A 314 -15.20 -12.89 -12.19
N SER A 315 -14.99 -12.62 -13.48
CA SER A 315 -15.99 -12.88 -14.53
C SER A 315 -16.45 -14.35 -14.63
N ALA A 316 -15.69 -15.30 -14.06
CA ALA A 316 -16.08 -16.70 -13.95
C ALA A 316 -17.12 -16.97 -12.85
N PHE A 317 -17.27 -16.05 -11.90
CA PHE A 317 -18.18 -16.14 -10.76
C PHE A 317 -19.27 -15.07 -10.89
N HIS A 318 -18.89 -13.78 -10.91
CA HIS A 318 -19.78 -12.63 -11.07
C HIS A 318 -19.16 -11.56 -11.99
N SER A 319 -19.96 -11.04 -12.94
CA SER A 319 -19.44 -10.09 -13.93
C SER A 319 -19.08 -8.70 -13.37
N THR A 320 -19.61 -8.34 -12.20
CA THR A 320 -19.47 -7.00 -11.57
C THR A 320 -18.22 -6.89 -10.70
N HIS A 321 -17.84 -7.98 -10.03
CA HIS A 321 -16.77 -8.13 -9.04
C HIS A 321 -15.34 -7.96 -9.56
N ARG A 322 -15.13 -7.12 -10.57
CA ARG A 322 -13.87 -7.05 -11.32
C ARG A 322 -13.00 -5.87 -10.93
N ALA A 323 -13.54 -4.91 -10.20
CA ALA A 323 -12.88 -3.64 -9.89
C ALA A 323 -12.47 -3.50 -8.42
N GLY A 324 -12.66 -4.52 -7.57
CA GLY A 324 -12.31 -4.46 -6.14
C GLY A 324 -13.17 -3.48 -5.37
N MET A 325 -14.38 -3.20 -5.87
CA MET A 325 -15.35 -2.25 -5.34
C MET A 325 -16.73 -2.90 -5.13
N ASP A 326 -16.77 -4.22 -5.01
CA ASP A 326 -17.99 -5.00 -4.77
C ASP A 326 -17.70 -5.99 -3.64
N ILE A 327 -18.64 -6.15 -2.71
CA ILE A 327 -18.52 -7.08 -1.58
C ILE A 327 -19.83 -7.86 -1.41
N ASP A 328 -19.74 -9.18 -1.42
CA ASP A 328 -20.85 -10.06 -1.07
C ASP A 328 -20.78 -10.45 0.41
N LEU A 329 -21.75 -9.98 1.20
CA LEU A 329 -21.88 -10.30 2.62
C LEU A 329 -22.92 -11.39 2.83
N HIS A 330 -22.51 -12.54 3.37
CA HIS A 330 -23.41 -13.67 3.60
C HIS A 330 -24.57 -13.30 4.53
N VAL A 331 -25.77 -13.81 4.25
CA VAL A 331 -26.93 -13.69 5.15
C VAL A 331 -27.43 -15.05 5.62
N THR A 332 -28.05 -15.08 6.80
CA THR A 332 -28.49 -16.34 7.40
C THR A 332 -29.57 -17.06 6.57
N GLY A 333 -29.55 -18.40 6.54
CA GLY A 333 -30.45 -19.20 5.70
C GLY A 333 -31.96 -18.92 5.88
N SER A 334 -32.38 -18.46 7.05
CA SER A 334 -33.77 -18.07 7.30
C SER A 334 -34.23 -16.84 6.53
N THR A 335 -33.31 -15.99 6.07
CA THR A 335 -33.63 -14.78 5.30
C THR A 335 -33.60 -15.01 3.78
N HIS A 336 -33.30 -16.23 3.32
CA HIS A 336 -33.18 -16.60 1.89
C HIS A 336 -34.56 -16.74 1.22
N ASN A 337 -35.37 -15.69 1.33
CA ASN A 337 -36.73 -15.58 0.83
C ASN A 337 -36.91 -14.18 0.18
N PHE A 338 -38.06 -13.93 -0.45
CA PHE A 338 -38.30 -12.67 -1.18
C PHE A 338 -38.89 -11.54 -0.33
N GLY A 339 -39.05 -11.76 0.97
CA GLY A 339 -39.90 -10.95 1.84
C GLY A 339 -41.33 -11.49 1.87
N ASN A 340 -42.02 -11.21 2.98
CA ASN A 340 -43.42 -11.52 3.21
C ASN A 340 -44.23 -10.31 3.72
N GLY A 341 -43.62 -9.13 3.77
CA GLY A 341 -44.21 -7.89 4.27
C GLY A 341 -44.07 -7.72 5.79
N SER A 342 -43.20 -8.48 6.44
CA SER A 342 -42.96 -8.40 7.89
C SER A 342 -41.52 -8.81 8.21
N VAL A 343 -40.78 -7.89 8.84
CA VAL A 343 -39.39 -8.11 9.25
C VAL A 343 -39.31 -9.10 10.41
N SER A 344 -38.71 -10.26 10.17
CA SER A 344 -38.33 -11.22 11.21
C SER A 344 -37.10 -10.76 12.00
N ALA A 345 -36.82 -11.39 13.14
CA ALA A 345 -35.61 -11.09 13.91
C ALA A 345 -34.30 -11.36 13.12
N ALA A 346 -34.30 -12.37 12.25
CA ALA A 346 -33.14 -12.66 11.40
C ALA A 346 -32.96 -11.60 10.31
N GLU A 347 -34.06 -11.14 9.70
CA GLU A 347 -34.01 -10.03 8.73
C GLU A 347 -33.60 -8.73 9.41
N GLN A 348 -34.04 -8.47 10.65
CA GLN A 348 -33.59 -7.32 11.43
C GLN A 348 -32.08 -7.34 11.67
N GLY A 349 -31.48 -8.49 12.03
CA GLY A 349 -30.03 -8.59 12.18
C GLY A 349 -29.26 -8.31 10.87
N VAL A 350 -29.82 -8.68 9.72
CA VAL A 350 -29.25 -8.34 8.40
C VAL A 350 -29.40 -6.85 8.10
N ILE A 351 -30.54 -6.25 8.43
CA ILE A 351 -30.75 -4.79 8.30
C ILE A 351 -29.74 -4.03 9.17
N ASP A 352 -29.57 -4.43 10.43
CA ASP A 352 -28.65 -3.80 11.37
C ASP A 352 -27.20 -3.93 10.89
N THR A 353 -26.81 -5.11 10.37
CA THR A 353 -25.52 -5.31 9.71
C THR A 353 -25.30 -4.34 8.55
N ALA A 354 -26.28 -4.23 7.64
CA ALA A 354 -26.18 -3.32 6.52
C ALA A 354 -26.06 -1.85 6.95
N VAL A 355 -26.80 -1.44 7.99
CA VAL A 355 -26.73 -0.09 8.56
C VAL A 355 -25.36 0.19 9.16
N ALA A 356 -24.77 -0.76 9.89
CA ALA A 356 -23.43 -0.61 10.45
C ALA A 356 -22.37 -0.40 9.36
N PHE A 357 -22.42 -1.13 8.25
CA PHE A 357 -21.52 -0.90 7.11
C PHE A 357 -21.75 0.47 6.44
N ILE A 358 -23.02 0.88 6.26
CA ILE A 358 -23.35 2.20 5.70
C ILE A 358 -22.72 3.31 6.55
N ASP A 359 -22.88 3.21 7.87
CA ASP A 359 -22.38 4.19 8.82
C ASP A 359 -20.86 4.20 8.88
N ALA A 360 -20.23 3.02 8.95
CA ALA A 360 -18.77 2.87 8.95
C ALA A 360 -18.14 3.50 7.70
N GLY A 361 -18.75 3.31 6.53
CA GLY A 361 -18.32 3.97 5.29
C GLY A 361 -18.52 5.49 5.31
N SER A 362 -19.57 6.00 5.97
CA SER A 362 -19.86 7.44 6.02
C SER A 362 -18.89 8.25 6.88
N VAL A 363 -18.24 7.61 7.86
CA VAL A 363 -17.30 8.26 8.80
C VAL A 363 -15.84 7.87 8.58
N GLY A 364 -15.55 7.03 7.58
CA GLY A 364 -14.22 6.43 7.38
C GLY A 364 -13.13 7.35 6.82
N GLY A 365 -13.47 8.58 6.45
CA GLY A 365 -12.50 9.55 5.93
C GLY A 365 -11.96 9.17 4.53
N PRO A 366 -10.74 9.61 4.18
CA PRO A 366 -10.20 9.44 2.84
C PRO A 366 -9.66 8.04 2.52
N GLU A 367 -9.44 7.18 3.51
CA GLU A 367 -8.84 5.85 3.32
C GLU A 367 -9.89 4.73 3.16
N ARG A 368 -11.17 5.03 3.39
CA ARG A 368 -12.25 4.03 3.38
C ARG A 368 -13.27 4.33 2.29
N GLY A 369 -13.71 3.28 1.60
CA GLY A 369 -14.82 3.36 0.68
C GLY A 369 -16.16 3.61 1.39
N SER A 370 -17.14 4.12 0.65
CA SER A 370 -18.51 4.31 1.16
C SER A 370 -19.50 3.42 0.43
N ILE A 371 -20.63 3.08 1.04
CA ILE A 371 -21.66 2.29 0.35
C ILE A 371 -22.38 3.17 -0.66
N LEU A 372 -22.34 2.78 -1.93
CA LEU A 372 -23.14 3.40 -3.00
C LEU A 372 -24.50 2.74 -3.15
N ARG A 373 -24.52 1.41 -3.15
CA ARG A 373 -25.73 0.63 -3.37
C ARG A 373 -25.68 -0.70 -2.62
N ILE A 374 -26.82 -1.15 -2.14
CA ILE A 374 -27.01 -2.51 -1.65
C ILE A 374 -28.05 -3.22 -2.52
N ILE A 375 -27.76 -4.47 -2.88
CA ILE A 375 -28.68 -5.35 -3.61
C ILE A 375 -29.06 -6.52 -2.72
N SER A 376 -30.34 -6.87 -2.73
CA SER A 376 -30.83 -8.09 -2.09
C SER A 376 -32.04 -8.63 -2.84
N SER A 377 -32.27 -9.93 -2.74
CA SER A 377 -33.50 -10.57 -3.17
C SER A 377 -34.60 -10.56 -2.12
N ASN A 378 -34.42 -9.94 -0.95
CA ASN A 378 -35.44 -9.89 0.12
C ASN A 378 -35.99 -8.44 0.27
N GLU A 379 -37.28 -8.24 -0.04
CA GLU A 379 -37.92 -6.92 0.03
C GLU A 379 -37.98 -6.35 1.46
N ASP A 380 -38.23 -7.21 2.46
CA ASP A 380 -38.37 -6.78 3.86
C ASP A 380 -37.03 -6.22 4.38
N ILE A 381 -35.90 -6.82 4.00
CA ILE A 381 -34.56 -6.31 4.31
C ILE A 381 -34.33 -4.95 3.66
N LEU A 382 -34.63 -4.81 2.37
CA LEU A 382 -34.41 -3.53 1.66
C LEU A 382 -35.29 -2.42 2.22
N ASP A 383 -36.54 -2.72 2.57
CA ASP A 383 -37.45 -1.74 3.17
C ASP A 383 -36.98 -1.31 4.57
N GLY A 384 -36.47 -2.25 5.38
CA GLY A 384 -35.84 -1.95 6.67
C GLY A 384 -34.61 -1.04 6.53
N ILE A 385 -33.71 -1.36 5.60
CA ILE A 385 -32.53 -0.52 5.32
C ILE A 385 -32.98 0.87 4.85
N ARG A 386 -33.97 0.96 3.95
CA ARG A 386 -34.49 2.25 3.44
C ARG A 386 -35.07 3.10 4.57
N ALA A 387 -35.77 2.48 5.51
CA ALA A 387 -36.35 3.17 6.66
C ALA A 387 -35.25 3.74 7.58
N ALA A 388 -34.16 3.01 7.79
CA ALA A 388 -33.04 3.46 8.61
C ALA A 388 -32.13 4.47 7.91
N ARG A 389 -31.83 4.27 6.61
CA ARG A 389 -30.87 5.04 5.81
C ARG A 389 -31.47 5.38 4.43
N PRO A 390 -32.35 6.40 4.35
CA PRO A 390 -33.10 6.70 3.13
C PRO A 390 -32.25 7.27 1.98
N SER A 391 -31.01 7.65 2.23
CA SER A 391 -30.09 8.19 1.21
C SER A 391 -29.33 7.12 0.43
N VAL A 392 -29.31 5.87 0.91
CA VAL A 392 -28.56 4.79 0.27
C VAL A 392 -29.36 4.23 -0.90
N SER A 393 -28.69 3.99 -2.03
CA SER A 393 -29.33 3.36 -3.18
C SER A 393 -29.59 1.89 -2.88
N LEU A 394 -30.78 1.39 -3.21
CA LEU A 394 -31.16 0.01 -2.95
C LEU A 394 -31.72 -0.62 -4.23
N SER A 395 -31.35 -1.87 -4.49
CA SER A 395 -31.81 -2.61 -5.66
C SER A 395 -32.40 -3.95 -5.26
N PHE A 396 -33.63 -4.21 -5.69
CA PHE A 396 -34.26 -5.50 -5.51
C PHE A 396 -33.90 -6.44 -6.67
N ASP A 397 -33.35 -7.60 -6.36
CA ASP A 397 -33.10 -8.65 -7.33
C ASP A 397 -34.19 -9.71 -7.33
N SER A 398 -35.10 -9.60 -8.31
CA SER A 398 -36.18 -10.56 -8.55
C SER A 398 -35.74 -11.93 -9.08
N SER A 399 -34.51 -12.08 -9.58
CA SER A 399 -34.00 -13.37 -10.08
C SER A 399 -33.69 -14.35 -8.94
N GLY A 400 -33.48 -13.82 -7.72
CA GLY A 400 -33.11 -14.61 -6.56
C GLY A 400 -31.63 -14.95 -6.49
N GLY A 401 -30.77 -14.29 -7.27
CA GLY A 401 -29.32 -14.45 -7.25
C GLY A 401 -28.70 -13.91 -5.95
N HIS A 402 -29.31 -12.88 -5.37
CA HIS A 402 -28.88 -12.25 -4.12
C HIS A 402 -29.74 -12.69 -2.91
N ARG A 403 -30.12 -13.97 -2.86
CA ARG A 403 -30.89 -14.53 -1.72
C ARG A 403 -30.03 -14.87 -0.51
N ASN A 404 -28.79 -15.30 -0.77
CA ASN A 404 -27.88 -15.78 0.25
C ASN A 404 -26.82 -14.75 0.68
N HIS A 405 -26.87 -13.54 0.13
CA HIS A 405 -25.99 -12.44 0.50
C HIS A 405 -26.64 -11.08 0.24
N LEU A 406 -26.06 -10.05 0.85
CA LEU A 406 -26.16 -8.67 0.39
C LEU A 406 -24.99 -8.40 -0.55
N HIS A 407 -25.28 -7.92 -1.77
CA HIS A 407 -24.23 -7.37 -2.64
C HIS A 407 -24.10 -5.89 -2.34
N VAL A 408 -22.88 -5.44 -2.05
CA VAL A 408 -22.56 -4.08 -1.69
C VAL A 408 -21.65 -3.48 -2.76
N ASP A 409 -22.13 -2.44 -3.43
CA ASP A 409 -21.28 -1.60 -4.28
C ASP A 409 -20.59 -0.55 -3.41
N VAL A 410 -19.27 -0.50 -3.50
CA VAL A 410 -18.40 0.43 -2.80
C VAL A 410 -18.06 1.60 -3.72
N GLY A 411 -18.07 2.81 -3.16
CA GLY A 411 -17.69 4.05 -3.82
C GLY A 411 -16.33 4.54 -3.36
N ALA A 412 -15.58 5.10 -4.31
CA ALA A 412 -14.29 5.71 -4.04
C ALA A 412 -14.43 6.92 -3.09
N PRO A 413 -13.51 7.09 -2.12
CA PRO A 413 -13.44 8.28 -1.29
C PRO A 413 -12.99 9.50 -2.11
N ALA A 414 -13.01 10.67 -1.48
CA ALA A 414 -12.44 11.87 -2.08
C ALA A 414 -10.91 11.71 -2.23
N GLN A 415 -10.38 12.16 -3.37
CA GLN A 415 -8.94 12.16 -3.62
C GLN A 415 -8.20 13.12 -2.67
N VAL A 416 -7.10 12.64 -2.07
CA VAL A 416 -6.17 13.44 -1.27
C VAL A 416 -4.89 13.66 -2.06
N ALA A 417 -4.42 14.91 -2.09
CA ALA A 417 -3.17 15.23 -2.77
C ALA A 417 -2.00 14.44 -2.17
N GLY A 418 -1.14 13.88 -3.02
CA GLY A 418 0.01 13.10 -2.54
C GLY A 418 1.16 13.91 -1.98
N LEU A 419 2.15 13.19 -1.49
CA LEU A 419 3.36 13.74 -0.89
C LEU A 419 4.11 14.62 -1.89
N ALA A 420 4.23 15.91 -1.60
CA ALA A 420 5.13 16.79 -2.34
C ALA A 420 6.52 16.73 -1.72
N ASN A 421 7.57 16.61 -2.53
CA ASN A 421 8.94 16.72 -2.02
C ASN A 421 9.13 18.14 -1.47
N LEU A 422 9.48 18.25 -0.18
CA LEU A 422 9.69 19.53 0.46
C LEU A 422 11.03 20.12 0.00
N PRO A 423 11.08 21.39 -0.43
CA PRO A 423 12.35 21.99 -0.77
C PRO A 423 13.29 22.02 0.44
N GLY A 424 14.45 21.37 0.35
CA GLY A 424 15.42 21.27 1.44
C GLY A 424 15.31 20.00 2.29
N ASP A 425 14.29 19.16 2.06
CA ASP A 425 14.20 17.78 2.58
C ASP A 425 15.06 16.90 1.65
N PHE A 426 16.31 16.72 2.02
CA PHE A 426 17.31 16.01 1.23
C PHE A 426 17.32 14.52 1.53
N ASN A 427 16.81 14.10 2.69
CA ASN A 427 16.77 12.69 3.09
C ASN A 427 15.40 12.01 2.83
N LEU A 428 14.42 12.79 2.36
CA LEU A 428 13.03 12.44 2.03
C LEU A 428 12.22 11.85 3.19
N ASP A 429 12.53 12.20 4.43
CA ASP A 429 11.77 11.79 5.61
C ASP A 429 10.50 12.64 5.86
N GLY A 430 10.28 13.66 5.01
CA GLY A 430 9.11 14.53 5.07
C GLY A 430 9.28 15.70 6.02
N LEU A 431 10.46 15.90 6.60
CA LEU A 431 10.84 17.04 7.42
C LEU A 431 12.01 17.79 6.77
N VAL A 432 12.17 19.06 7.11
CA VAL A 432 13.37 19.83 6.77
C VAL A 432 14.08 20.20 8.06
N ASP A 433 15.06 19.41 8.47
CA ASP A 433 15.67 19.51 9.80
C ASP A 433 17.20 19.30 9.80
N ALA A 434 17.78 19.01 10.97
CA ALA A 434 19.22 18.82 11.11
C ALA A 434 19.74 17.54 10.42
N GLY A 435 18.86 16.56 10.16
CA GLY A 435 19.15 15.38 9.35
C GLY A 435 19.52 15.76 7.92
N ASP A 436 18.74 16.64 7.30
CA ASP A 436 19.01 17.13 5.93
C ASP A 436 20.33 17.90 5.83
N TYR A 437 20.67 18.64 6.89
CA TYR A 437 21.98 19.30 6.95
C TYR A 437 23.13 18.30 6.88
N THR A 438 23.00 17.14 7.52
CA THR A 438 24.04 16.11 7.45
C THR A 438 24.15 15.50 6.06
N VAL A 439 23.02 15.22 5.41
CA VAL A 439 22.99 14.75 4.01
C VAL A 439 23.65 15.77 3.07
N TRP A 440 23.25 17.05 3.17
CA TRP A 440 23.86 18.13 2.39
C TRP A 440 25.36 18.22 2.60
N ARG A 441 25.81 18.21 3.86
CA ARG A 441 27.22 18.39 4.22
C ARG A 441 28.06 17.23 3.71
N ASP A 442 27.57 16.01 3.87
CA ASP A 442 28.33 14.80 3.53
C ASP A 442 28.38 14.62 2.00
N GLY A 443 27.36 15.08 1.27
CA GLY A 443 27.36 15.15 -0.19
C GLY A 443 27.93 16.45 -0.79
N LEU A 444 28.46 17.39 0.00
CA LEU A 444 28.89 18.70 -0.50
C LEU A 444 30.08 18.58 -1.48
N GLY A 445 29.90 19.11 -2.69
CA GLY A 445 30.91 19.04 -3.75
C GLY A 445 30.93 17.70 -4.50
N VAL A 446 29.99 16.81 -4.18
CA VAL A 446 29.74 15.55 -4.90
C VAL A 446 28.30 15.50 -5.44
N GLU A 447 27.30 15.65 -4.58
CA GLU A 447 25.88 15.66 -4.94
C GLU A 447 25.27 17.05 -4.77
N TYR A 448 25.66 17.76 -3.70
CA TYR A 448 25.10 19.07 -3.37
C TYR A 448 26.09 20.20 -3.61
N THR A 449 25.52 21.38 -3.85
CA THR A 449 26.24 22.64 -4.01
C THR A 449 26.15 23.50 -2.75
N THR A 450 26.93 24.58 -2.70
CA THR A 450 26.76 25.60 -1.66
C THR A 450 25.43 26.35 -1.74
N GLY A 451 24.76 26.34 -2.91
CA GLY A 451 23.44 26.95 -3.08
C GLY A 451 22.35 26.19 -2.35
N ASP A 452 22.46 24.86 -2.28
CA ASP A 452 21.49 23.97 -1.64
C ASP A 452 21.41 24.18 -0.13
N TYR A 453 22.50 24.63 0.50
CA TYR A 453 22.47 25.11 1.88
C TYR A 453 21.43 26.22 2.09
N THR A 454 21.32 27.14 1.14
CA THR A 454 20.34 28.24 1.23
C THR A 454 18.91 27.72 1.07
N LEU A 455 18.71 26.69 0.26
CA LEU A 455 17.41 26.02 0.13
C LEU A 455 17.00 25.38 1.45
N TRP A 456 17.87 24.57 2.05
CA TRP A 456 17.65 23.98 3.37
C TRP A 456 17.40 25.05 4.44
N ALA A 457 18.28 26.05 4.54
CA ALA A 457 18.19 27.07 5.58
C ALA A 457 16.89 27.90 5.49
N ASN A 458 16.38 28.14 4.27
CA ASN A 458 15.13 28.87 4.07
C ASN A 458 13.88 28.05 4.41
N ASN A 459 13.98 26.73 4.43
CA ASN A 459 12.86 25.81 4.66
C ASN A 459 12.97 25.04 5.97
N PHE A 460 14.03 25.26 6.78
CA PHE A 460 14.22 24.58 8.06
C PHE A 460 13.00 24.71 8.97
N GLY A 461 12.50 23.57 9.45
CA GLY A 461 11.25 23.44 10.22
C GLY A 461 10.00 23.21 9.38
N ALA A 462 10.10 23.08 8.05
CA ALA A 462 8.99 22.59 7.23
C ALA A 462 8.78 21.09 7.42
N GLY A 463 7.55 20.60 7.21
CA GLY A 463 7.22 19.17 7.28
C GLY A 463 6.30 18.72 8.43
N ASP A 464 5.94 19.62 9.34
CA ASP A 464 4.88 19.33 10.31
C ASP A 464 3.51 19.25 9.61
N ALA A 465 3.00 18.04 9.37
CA ALA A 465 1.55 17.85 9.34
C ALA A 465 1.00 18.23 10.74
N PRO A 466 -0.21 18.81 10.85
CA PRO A 466 -0.77 19.23 12.13
C PRO A 466 -1.14 18.00 12.98
N GLY A 467 -0.14 17.38 13.59
CA GLY A 467 -0.32 16.46 14.70
C GLY A 467 -0.80 17.26 15.89
N SER A 468 -2.01 16.94 16.35
CA SER A 468 -2.62 17.41 17.59
C SER A 468 -1.56 17.80 18.61
N ALA A 469 -1.62 19.04 19.10
CA ALA A 469 -0.90 19.42 20.29
C ALA A 469 -1.29 18.43 21.39
N VAL A 470 -0.43 17.43 21.63
CA VAL A 470 -0.49 16.65 22.86
C VAL A 470 -0.23 17.68 23.93
N ALA A 471 -1.28 18.04 24.68
CA ALA A 471 -1.12 18.81 25.89
C ALA A 471 -0.14 18.01 26.75
N VAL A 472 1.11 18.44 26.79
CA VAL A 472 2.10 17.93 27.74
C VAL A 472 1.46 18.16 29.10
N PRO A 473 1.18 17.11 29.89
CA PRO A 473 0.72 17.31 31.26
C PRO A 473 1.82 18.11 31.96
N GLU A 474 1.54 19.36 32.34
CA GLU A 474 2.55 20.17 33.01
C GLU A 474 3.03 19.40 34.25
N PRO A 475 4.35 19.20 34.42
CA PRO A 475 4.88 18.52 35.58
C PRO A 475 4.60 19.37 36.83
N MET A 476 3.55 19.01 37.56
CA MET A 476 3.32 19.36 38.98
C MET A 476 3.48 20.84 39.37
N ALA A 477 3.26 21.80 38.45
CA ALA A 477 3.28 23.23 38.78
C ALA A 477 2.20 23.59 39.82
N CYS A 478 1.08 22.87 39.84
CA CYS A 478 0.03 23.05 40.85
C CYS A 478 0.41 22.53 42.25
N LEU A 479 1.40 21.63 42.39
CA LEU A 479 1.85 21.15 43.71
C LEU A 479 2.86 22.09 44.37
N ILE A 480 3.62 22.86 43.58
CA ILE A 480 4.53 23.88 44.12
C ILE A 480 3.76 25.15 44.52
N ALA A 481 2.67 25.50 43.82
CA ALA A 481 1.80 26.61 44.22
C ALA A 481 1.05 26.34 45.55
N LEU A 482 0.71 25.08 45.86
CA LEU A 482 0.07 24.69 47.13
C LEU A 482 1.06 24.52 48.29
N ALA A 483 2.35 24.27 48.03
CA ALA A 483 3.40 24.24 49.05
C ALA A 483 3.92 25.63 49.46
N GLY A 484 3.70 26.66 48.62
CA GLY A 484 4.10 28.05 48.90
C GLY A 484 3.20 28.83 49.86
N CYS A 485 2.00 28.34 50.17
CA CYS A 485 1.02 29.04 51.04
C CYS A 485 1.03 28.58 52.51
N LEU A 486 1.93 27.70 52.93
CA LEU A 486 1.98 27.16 54.31
C LEU A 486 3.20 27.56 55.15
N VAL A 487 3.93 28.63 54.76
CA VAL A 487 4.99 29.21 55.61
C VAL A 487 4.57 30.60 56.08
N VAL A 488 3.75 30.66 57.12
CA VAL A 488 3.65 31.83 58.01
C VAL A 488 4.50 31.53 59.24
N PRO A 489 5.65 32.19 59.44
CA PRO A 489 6.38 32.07 60.69
C PRO A 489 5.62 32.79 61.81
N LEU A 490 5.26 32.05 62.85
CA LEU A 490 4.96 32.60 64.17
C LEU A 490 6.21 33.35 64.69
N ALA A 491 6.16 34.68 64.67
CA ALA A 491 7.03 35.50 65.49
C ALA A 491 6.23 36.07 66.66
N LEU A 492 6.14 35.28 67.72
CA LEU A 492 5.73 35.74 69.05
C LEU A 492 6.88 36.55 69.67
N ASN A 493 6.61 37.84 69.86
CA ASN A 493 6.74 38.57 71.13
C ASN A 493 8.10 38.60 71.85
N ARG A 494 8.70 39.81 71.94
CA ARG A 494 9.50 40.22 73.12
C ARG A 494 9.25 41.70 73.46
N ARG A 495 8.50 41.86 74.55
CA ARG A 495 8.51 42.89 75.62
C ARG A 495 8.75 44.35 75.27
#